data_AF-A0A969PAG7-F1
#
_entry.id   AF-A0A969PAG7-F1
#
_cell.length_a   1.000
_cell.length_b   1.000
_cell.length_c   1.000
_cell.angle_alpha   90.00
_cell.angle_beta   90.00
_cell.angle_gamma   90.00
#
_symmetry.space_group_name_H-M   'P 1'
#
loop_
_entity.id
_entity.type
_entity.pdbx_description
1 polymer ?
#
loop_
_entity_poly.entity_id
_entity_poly.type
_entity_poly.pdbx_seq_one_letter_code
_entity_poly.pdbx_strand_id
1 'polypeptide(L)' 'MKLIRFALGVVLPPVGIFLTYGVSVTLLINILLTFLGWIPGSIHAVWAIAKYEEKISQHGAT' A
#
# COMPACT_ATOMS: atom_id res chain seq x y z
N MET A 1 -8.66 0.91 12.62
CA MET A 1 -8.40 1.38 11.24
C MET A 1 -7.50 0.46 10.41
N LYS A 2 -6.74 -0.49 10.99
CA LYS A 2 -5.79 -1.37 10.26
C LYS A 2 -6.49 -2.30 9.25
N LEU A 3 -7.61 -2.90 9.66
CA LEU A 3 -8.38 -3.84 8.82
C LEU A 3 -8.91 -3.20 7.53
N ILE A 4 -9.34 -1.95 7.59
CA ILE A 4 -9.87 -1.21 6.43
C ILE A 4 -8.77 -0.97 5.39
N ARG A 5 -7.56 -0.60 5.83
CA ARG A 5 -6.40 -0.38 4.93
C ARG A 5 -5.98 -1.69 4.25
N PHE A 6 -5.99 -2.79 5.00
CA PHE A 6 -5.64 -4.11 4.48
C PHE A 6 -6.71 -4.65 3.51
N ALA A 7 -7.99 -4.52 3.86
CA ALA A 7 -9.10 -4.91 3.00
C ALA A 7 -9.13 -4.09 1.69
N LEU A 8 -8.90 -2.77 1.77
CA LEU A 8 -8.78 -1.91 0.60
C LEU A 8 -7.51 -2.22 -0.22
N GLY A 9 -6.40 -2.56 0.42
CA GLY A 9 -5.16 -2.96 -0.27
C GLY A 9 -5.28 -4.27 -1.06
N VAL A 10 -6.18 -5.17 -0.65
CA VAL A 10 -6.44 -6.45 -1.35
C VAL A 10 -7.50 -6.32 -2.43
N VAL A 11 -8.63 -5.65 -2.15
CA VAL A 11 -9.74 -5.48 -3.12
C VAL A 11 -9.38 -4.46 -4.20
N LEU A 12 -8.69 -3.38 -3.81
CA LEU A 12 -8.34 -2.29 -4.69
C LEU A 12 -6.95 -1.75 -4.32
N PRO A 13 -5.87 -2.48 -4.67
CA PRO A 13 -4.50 -2.15 -4.30
C PRO A 13 -4.10 -0.68 -4.51
N PRO A 14 -4.45 0.00 -5.63
CA PRO A 14 -4.12 1.41 -5.79
C PRO A 14 -4.80 2.33 -4.77
N VAL A 15 -6.02 2.02 -4.33
CA VAL A 15 -6.77 2.85 -3.37
C VAL A 15 -6.27 2.65 -1.94
N GLY A 16 -5.93 1.41 -1.55
CA GLY A 16 -5.32 1.14 -0.25
C GLY A 16 -3.96 1.82 -0.07
N ILE A 17 -3.13 1.82 -1.12
CA ILE A 17 -1.85 2.56 -1.13
C ILE A 17 -2.09 4.07 -1.17
N PHE A 18 -3.00 4.56 -2.01
CA PHE A 18 -3.29 6.00 -2.09
C PHE A 18 -3.76 6.59 -0.76
N LEU A 19 -4.60 5.87 -0.02
CA LEU A 19 -5.03 6.30 1.32
C LEU A 19 -3.93 6.20 2.38
N THR A 20 -2.90 5.37 2.14
CA THR A 20 -1.81 5.15 3.10
C THR A 20 -0.59 6.04 2.82
N TYR A 21 -0.24 6.24 1.56
CA TYR A 21 0.95 6.97 1.11
C TYR A 21 0.63 8.26 0.32
N GLY A 22 -0.64 8.50 -0.04
CA GLY A 22 -1.04 9.61 -0.92
C GLY A 22 -0.69 9.35 -2.40
N VAL A 23 -0.47 10.44 -3.15
CA VAL A 23 0.08 10.39 -4.51
C VAL A 23 1.59 10.13 -4.41
N SER A 24 2.02 8.91 -4.70
CA SER A 24 3.43 8.52 -4.61
C SER A 24 3.88 7.72 -5.83
N VAL A 25 5.21 7.62 -6.03
CA VAL A 25 5.87 6.79 -7.07
C VAL A 25 5.39 5.34 -7.01
N THR A 26 4.94 4.88 -5.84
CA THR A 26 4.28 3.59 -5.61
C THR A 26 3.05 3.36 -6.51
N LEU A 27 2.28 4.41 -6.82
CA LEU A 27 1.10 4.33 -7.71
C LEU A 27 1.52 4.17 -9.17
N LEU A 28 2.61 4.82 -9.57
CA LEU A 28 3.21 4.69 -10.91
C LEU A 28 3.83 3.29 -11.11
N ILE A 29 4.51 2.77 -10.08
CA ILE A 29 5.02 1.38 -10.05
C ILE A 29 3.88 0.37 -10.13
N ASN A 30 2.74 0.64 -9.48
CA ASN A 30 1.60 -0.26 -9.54
C ASN A 30 1.04 -0.35 -10.96
N ILE A 31 0.90 0.76 -11.70
CA ILE A 31 0.47 0.79 -13.11
C ILE A 31 1.43 -0.01 -14.02
N LEU A 32 2.75 0.12 -13.78
CA LEU A 32 3.78 -0.64 -14.50
C LEU A 32 3.74 -2.14 -14.18
N LEU A 33 3.46 -2.51 -12.92
CA LEU A 33 3.26 -3.88 -12.48
C LEU A 33 1.96 -4.48 -13.00
N THR A 34 0.87 -3.71 -13.14
CA THR A 34 -0.40 -4.21 -13.71
C THR A 34 -0.23 -4.69 -15.15
N PHE A 35 0.70 -4.10 -15.91
CA PHE A 35 1.07 -4.56 -17.25
C PHE A 35 1.95 -5.83 -17.26
N LEU A 36 2.63 -6.15 -16.16
CA LEU A 36 3.54 -7.30 -16.02
C LEU A 36 2.91 -8.47 -15.23
N GLY A 37 1.87 -8.23 -14.44
CA GLY A 37 1.10 -9.21 -13.69
C GLY A 37 0.38 -8.62 -12.48
N TRP A 38 -0.87 -9.01 -12.23
CA TRP A 38 -1.68 -8.53 -11.08
C TRP A 38 -1.11 -8.92 -9.70
N ILE A 39 -0.42 -10.07 -9.61
CA ILE A 39 0.13 -10.64 -8.37
C ILE A 39 1.18 -9.73 -7.71
N PRO A 40 2.23 -9.25 -8.40
CA PRO A 40 3.23 -8.38 -7.78
C PRO A 40 2.64 -7.07 -7.25
N GLY A 41 1.60 -6.52 -7.89
CA GLY A 41 0.91 -5.30 -7.43
C GLY A 41 0.21 -5.49 -6.07
N SER A 42 -0.44 -6.64 -5.86
CA SER A 42 -1.07 -6.98 -4.57
C SER A 42 -0.04 -7.18 -3.46
N ILE A 43 1.07 -7.88 -3.73
CA ILE A 43 2.13 -8.11 -2.73
C ILE A 43 2.79 -6.78 -2.32
N HIS A 44 3.08 -5.93 -3.31
CA HIS A 44 3.67 -4.61 -3.05
C HIS A 44 2.76 -3.73 -2.19
N ALA A 45 1.45 -3.74 -2.45
CA ALA A 45 0.47 -2.99 -1.65
C ALA A 45 0.45 -3.43 -0.18
N VAL A 46 0.42 -4.73 0.06
CA VAL A 46 0.44 -5.30 1.42
C VAL A 46 1.74 -4.95 2.14
N TRP A 47 2.89 -5.13 1.49
CA TRP A 47 4.20 -4.81 2.08
C TRP A 47 4.33 -3.32 2.41
N ALA A 48 3.89 -2.44 1.50
CA ALA A 48 3.91 -1.01 1.72
C ALA A 48 3.04 -0.61 2.93
N ILE A 49 1.80 -1.09 3.01
CA ILE A 49 0.91 -0.76 4.14
C ILE A 49 1.52 -1.21 5.48
N ALA A 50 2.09 -2.41 5.54
CA ALA A 50 2.75 -2.92 6.75
C ALA A 50 3.96 -2.04 7.15
N LYS A 51 4.80 -1.67 6.19
CA LYS A 51 5.98 -0.80 6.41
C LYS A 51 5.58 0.59 6.89
N TYR A 52 4.47 1.14 6.39
CA TYR A 52 3.98 2.45 6.80
C TYR A 52 3.49 2.46 8.25
N GLU A 53 2.79 1.38 8.66
CA GLU A 53 2.34 1.22 10.04
C GLU A 53 3.50 1.15 11.04
N GLU A 54 4.56 0.41 10.70
CA GLU A 54 5.78 0.34 11.50
C GLU A 54 6.40 1.73 11.69
N LYS A 55 6.47 2.52 10.62
CA LYS A 55 6.96 3.91 10.68
C LYS A 55 6.11 4.79 11.60
N ILE A 56 4.79 4.67 11.54
CA ILE A 56 3.88 5.45 12.40
C ILE A 56 4.03 5.02 13.87
N SER A 57 4.12 3.73 14.15
CA SER A 57 4.33 3.24 15.52
C SER A 57 5.68 3.67 16.10
N GLN A 58 6.71 3.81 15.28
CA GLN A 58 8.01 4.36 15.69
C GLN A 58 7.98 5.88 15.93
N HIS A 59 7.20 6.64 15.15
CA HIS A 59 7.11 8.11 15.28
C HIS A 59 6.08 8.58 16.31
N GLY A 60 5.08 7.78 16.67
CA GLY A 60 4.09 8.11 17.71
C GLY A 60 4.56 7.88 19.14
N ALA A 61 5.77 7.33 19.32
CA ALA A 61 6.37 7.02 20.63
C ALA A 61 7.45 8.03 21.06
N THR A 62 7.63 9.12 20.32
CA THR A 62 8.55 10.24 20.63
C THR A 62 7.79 11.52 20.94
#